data_AF-A0A0F4RKA4-F1
#
_entry.id   AF-A0A0F4RKA4-F1
#
_cell.length_a   1.000
_cell.length_b   1.000
_cell.length_c   1.000
_cell.angle_alpha   90.00
_cell.angle_beta   90.00
_cell.angle_gamma   90.00
#
_symmetry.space_group_name_H-M   'P 1'
#
loop_
_entity.id
_entity.type
_entity.pdbx_description
1 polymer ?
#
loop_
_entity_poly.entity_id
_entity_poly.type
_entity_poly.pdbx_seq_one_letter_code
_entity_poly.pdbx_strand_id
1 'polypeptide(L)'
;MWRHLGLQLRNEQTMDFAFEIAGFRCEANSMRMRGRTLEASFANDAAGPLSDAFSNNTTVSFLGASALASNYAIEAINTDAANGCTAIFGALSAA
;
A
#
# COMPACT_ATOMS: atom_id res chain seq x y z
N MET A 1 -3.52 45.59 16.87
CA MET A 1 -2.75 44.69 17.74
C MET A 1 -2.63 43.36 17.01
N TRP A 2 -1.41 42.91 16.73
CA TRP A 2 -1.09 41.76 15.89
C TRP A 2 -1.45 40.43 16.56
N ARG A 3 -1.86 39.41 15.77
CA ARG A 3 -1.17 38.11 15.69
C ARG A 3 -1.77 37.21 14.60
N HIS A 4 -1.03 37.10 13.50
CA HIS A 4 -0.94 35.91 12.66
C HIS A 4 -0.52 34.70 13.52
N LEU A 5 -1.31 33.63 13.50
CA LEU A 5 -0.95 32.24 13.74
C LEU A 5 -2.10 31.46 13.10
N GLY A 6 -1.94 30.69 12.03
CA GLY A 6 -0.79 29.97 11.54
C GLY A 6 -1.39 28.69 10.98
N LEU A 7 -1.08 28.38 9.71
CA LEU A 7 -1.42 27.12 9.07
C LEU A 7 -1.32 25.96 10.05
N GLN A 8 -2.40 25.19 10.18
CA GLN A 8 -2.29 23.75 10.02
C GLN A 8 -3.70 23.23 9.72
N LEU A 9 -4.07 23.29 8.43
CA LEU A 9 -4.95 22.26 7.89
C LEU A 9 -4.22 20.94 8.17
N ARG A 10 -4.44 20.33 9.34
CA ARG A 10 -4.29 18.89 9.48
C ARG A 10 -5.42 18.28 8.67
N ASN A 11 -5.28 18.38 7.35
CA ASN A 11 -5.63 17.29 6.46
C ASN A 11 -4.69 16.15 6.90
N GLU A 12 -5.01 15.52 8.04
CA GLU A 12 -4.81 14.10 8.19
C GLU A 12 -5.78 13.49 7.17
N GLN A 13 -5.43 13.63 5.89
CA GLN A 13 -5.82 12.67 4.89
C GLN A 13 -5.12 11.42 5.38
N THR A 14 -5.77 10.69 6.29
CA THR A 14 -5.59 9.27 6.41
C THR A 14 -5.96 8.75 5.03
N MET A 15 -4.99 8.82 4.11
CA MET A 15 -5.12 8.20 2.82
C MET A 15 -5.30 6.73 3.16
N ASP A 16 -6.51 6.23 2.96
CA ASP A 16 -6.85 4.82 3.11
C ASP A 16 -6.06 4.08 2.03
N PHE A 17 -4.83 3.68 2.37
CA PHE A 17 -3.99 2.88 1.51
C PHE A 17 -4.40 1.42 1.65
N ALA A 18 -5.64 1.12 1.28
CA ALA A 18 -6.16 -0.24 1.31
C ALA A 18 -5.84 -0.99 0.01
N PHE A 19 -5.53 -2.26 0.16
CA PHE A 19 -5.26 -3.20 -0.91
C PHE A 19 -6.17 -4.41 -0.74
N GLU A 20 -6.68 -4.95 -1.84
CA GLU A 20 -7.28 -6.27 -1.86
C GLU A 20 -6.21 -7.28 -2.27
N ILE A 21 -5.83 -8.16 -1.33
CA ILE A 21 -4.75 -9.13 -1.46
C ILE A 21 -5.33 -10.52 -1.16
N ALA A 22 -5.37 -11.41 -2.16
CA ALA A 22 -5.98 -12.74 -2.03
C ALA A 22 -7.44 -12.71 -1.49
N GLY A 23 -8.19 -11.66 -1.81
CA GLY A 23 -9.57 -11.45 -1.31
C GLY A 23 -9.67 -10.87 0.10
N PHE A 24 -8.54 -10.56 0.74
CA PHE A 24 -8.49 -9.87 2.03
C PHE A 24 -8.19 -8.38 1.83
N ARG A 25 -8.90 -7.53 2.57
CA ARG A 25 -8.57 -6.10 2.63
C ARG A 25 -7.42 -5.89 3.60
N CYS A 26 -6.27 -5.46 3.10
CA CYS A 26 -5.10 -5.12 3.88
C CYS A 26 -4.83 -3.62 3.82
N GLU A 27 -4.74 -2.99 4.98
CA GLU A 27 -4.41 -1.57 5.10
C GLU A 27 -2.89 -1.40 5.23
N ALA A 28 -2.30 -0.59 4.36
CA ALA A 28 -0.90 -0.23 4.45
C ALA A 28 -0.70 0.95 5.41
N ASN A 29 0.26 0.80 6.31
CA ASN A 29 0.73 1.85 7.20
C ASN A 29 1.43 2.97 6.44
N SER A 30 2.12 2.63 5.35
CA SER A 30 2.79 3.58 4.48
C SER A 30 2.89 3.05 3.06
N MET A 31 2.90 3.96 2.09
CA MET A 31 2.97 3.66 0.67
C MET A 31 3.89 4.66 -0.01
N ARG A 32 4.75 4.17 -0.89
CA ARG A 32 5.69 4.97 -1.67
C ARG A 32 5.70 4.49 -3.12
N MET A 33 5.41 5.40 -4.04
CA MET A 33 5.55 5.14 -5.46
C MET A 33 6.98 5.42 -5.92
N ARG A 34 7.55 4.48 -6.68
CA ARG A 34 8.86 4.61 -7.31
C ARG A 34 8.74 4.26 -8.80
N GLY A 35 8.31 5.24 -9.60
CA GLY A 35 8.07 5.03 -11.03
C GLY A 35 6.87 4.11 -11.25
N ARG A 36 7.10 2.90 -11.79
CA ARG A 36 6.07 1.89 -12.05
C ARG A 36 5.90 0.87 -10.91
N THR A 37 6.78 0.92 -9.92
CA THR A 37 6.68 0.05 -8.75
C THR A 37 6.10 0.81 -7.57
N LEU A 38 5.26 0.13 -6.82
CA LEU A 38 4.71 0.56 -5.56
C LEU A 38 5.41 -0.17 -4.42
N GLU A 39 5.83 0.54 -3.40
CA GLU A 39 6.33 -0.05 -2.16
C GLU A 39 5.30 0.27 -1.07
N ALA A 40 4.71 -0.73 -0.43
CA ALA A 40 3.81 -0.51 0.69
C ALA A 40 4.22 -1.35 1.90
N SER A 41 4.10 -0.74 3.08
CA SER A 41 4.41 -1.36 4.35
C SER A 41 3.11 -1.64 5.11
N PHE A 42 2.98 -2.86 5.59
CA PHE A 42 1.82 -3.40 6.29
C PHE A 42 2.22 -3.88 7.68
N ALA A 43 1.23 -4.09 8.54
CA ALA A 43 1.42 -4.80 9.80
C ALA A 43 1.78 -6.28 9.56
N ASN A 44 2.35 -6.94 10.58
CA ASN A 44 2.69 -8.37 10.51
C ASN A 44 1.49 -9.28 10.22
N ASP A 45 0.27 -8.84 10.52
CA ASP A 45 -0.95 -9.59 10.22
C ASP A 45 -1.15 -9.82 8.71
N ALA A 46 -0.67 -8.87 7.89
CA ALA A 46 -0.73 -8.99 6.43
C ALA A 46 0.33 -9.93 5.84
N ALA A 47 1.27 -10.46 6.63
CA ALA A 47 2.32 -11.37 6.15
C ALA A 47 1.74 -12.61 5.46
N GLY A 48 0.70 -13.19 6.06
CA GLY A 48 0.00 -14.37 5.55
C GLY A 48 -0.60 -14.14 4.16
N PRO A 49 -1.57 -13.20 4.01
CA PRO A 49 -2.19 -12.94 2.72
C PRO A 49 -1.20 -12.44 1.66
N LEU A 50 -0.17 -11.67 2.04
CA LEU A 50 0.90 -11.26 1.13
C LEU A 50 1.67 -12.48 0.60
N SER A 51 2.13 -13.35 1.49
CA SER A 51 2.90 -14.55 1.11
C SER A 51 2.08 -15.50 0.24
N ASP A 52 0.79 -15.65 0.54
CA ASP A 52 -0.12 -16.48 -0.26
C ASP A 52 -0.35 -15.87 -1.65
N ALA A 53 -0.65 -14.57 -1.73
CA ALA A 53 -0.83 -13.88 -3.01
C ALA A 53 0.42 -13.93 -3.88
N PHE A 54 1.62 -13.80 -3.30
CA PHE A 54 2.88 -13.91 -4.04
C PHE A 54 3.13 -15.33 -4.53
N SER A 55 2.94 -16.35 -3.67
CA SER A 55 3.15 -17.76 -4.04
C SER A 55 2.20 -18.23 -5.13
N ASN A 56 0.95 -17.72 -5.13
CA ASN A 56 -0.07 -18.03 -6.13
C ASN A 56 -0.04 -17.07 -7.33
N ASN A 57 0.91 -16.13 -7.39
CA ASN A 57 1.01 -15.09 -8.43
C ASN A 57 -0.32 -14.34 -8.65
N THR A 58 -1.00 -14.05 -7.53
CA THR A 58 -2.31 -13.38 -7.48
C THR A 58 -2.14 -11.88 -7.67
N THR A 59 -3.00 -11.31 -8.49
CA THR A 59 -3.09 -9.87 -8.72
C THR A 59 -3.64 -9.16 -7.48
N VAL A 60 -3.03 -8.02 -7.14
CA VAL A 60 -3.43 -7.15 -6.04
C VAL A 60 -4.11 -5.91 -6.58
N SER A 61 -5.29 -5.60 -6.05
CA SER A 61 -6.04 -4.39 -6.43
C SER A 61 -5.81 -3.31 -5.39
N PHE A 62 -5.36 -2.13 -5.81
CA PHE A 62 -5.33 -0.97 -4.91
C PHE A 62 -6.73 -0.36 -4.78
N LEU A 63 -7.27 -0.33 -3.57
CA LEU A 63 -8.60 0.18 -3.23
C LEU A 63 -8.60 1.65 -2.78
N GLY A 64 -7.43 2.29 -2.73
CA GLY A 64 -7.31 3.71 -2.36
C GLY A 64 -7.78 4.66 -3.47
N ALA A 65 -7.37 5.93 -3.37
CA ALA A 65 -7.88 7.02 -4.22
C ALA A 65 -8.02 6.64 -5.71
N SER A 66 -9.22 6.85 -6.28
CA SER A 66 -9.68 6.32 -7.58
C SER A 66 -8.76 6.56 -8.78
N ALA A 67 -7.80 7.49 -8.70
CA ALA A 67 -6.80 7.70 -9.74
C ALA A 67 -5.75 6.57 -9.84
N LEU A 68 -5.67 5.69 -8.85
CA LEU A 68 -4.69 4.61 -8.75
C LEU A 68 -5.31 3.21 -8.71
N ALA A 69 -6.63 3.11 -8.97
CA ALA A 69 -7.33 1.84 -9.13
C ALA A 69 -6.71 1.08 -10.31
N SER A 70 -5.70 0.29 -10.00
CA SER A 70 -4.87 -0.44 -10.93
C SER A 70 -4.54 -1.77 -10.31
N ASN A 71 -4.36 -2.74 -11.19
CA ASN A 71 -3.94 -4.08 -10.84
C ASN A 71 -2.42 -4.08 -10.75
N TYR A 72 -1.90 -4.63 -9.65
CA TYR A 72 -0.48 -4.80 -9.44
C TYR A 72 -0.15 -6.27 -9.22
N ALA A 73 1.04 -6.70 -9.62
CA ALA A 73 1.60 -7.98 -9.21
C ALA A 73 2.57 -7.77 -8.05
N ILE A 74 2.65 -8.72 -7.13
CA ILE A 74 3.66 -8.68 -6.07
C ILE A 74 4.99 -9.14 -6.67
N GLU A 75 5.99 -8.27 -6.67
CA GLU A 75 7.32 -8.53 -7.21
C GLU A 75 8.27 -9.05 -6.12
N ALA A 76 8.12 -8.54 -4.90
CA ALA A 76 8.92 -8.95 -3.74
C ALA A 76 8.17 -8.72 -2.43
N ILE A 77 8.41 -9.60 -1.45
CA ILE A 77 7.94 -9.44 -0.08
C ILE A 77 9.16 -9.53 0.84
N ASN A 78 9.27 -8.57 1.74
CA ASN A 78 10.20 -8.60 2.85
C ASN A 78 9.43 -8.53 4.16
N THR A 79 9.40 -9.65 4.88
CA THR A 79 8.79 -9.79 6.20
C THR A 79 9.87 -9.63 7.26
N ASP A 80 9.71 -8.65 8.14
CA ASP A 80 10.57 -8.44 9.29
C ASP A 80 9.73 -8.50 10.57
N ALA A 81 10.07 -9.44 11.45
CA ALA A 81 9.28 -9.68 12.66
C ALA A 81 9.20 -8.44 13.59
N ALA A 82 10.16 -7.52 13.53
CA ALA A 82 10.19 -6.30 14.34
C ALA A 82 9.63 -5.05 13.63
N ASN A 83 9.73 -4.99 12.30
CA ASN A 83 9.42 -3.80 11.50
C ASN A 83 8.18 -3.96 10.60
N GLY A 84 7.56 -5.14 10.58
CA GLY A 84 6.35 -5.40 9.80
C GLY A 84 6.63 -6.07 8.46
N CYS A 85 5.71 -5.92 7.52
CA CYS A 85 5.79 -6.53 6.20
C CYS A 85 5.88 -5.44 5.14
N THR A 86 6.90 -5.49 4.29
CA THR A 86 7.01 -4.61 3.13
C THR A 86 6.79 -5.43 1.87
N ALA A 87 5.92 -4.95 0.99
CA ALA A 87 5.70 -5.56 -0.31
C ALA A 87 5.98 -4.55 -1.42
N ILE A 88 6.65 -5.03 -2.47
CA ILE A 88 6.90 -4.29 -3.69
C ILE A 88 5.92 -4.82 -4.73
N PHE A 89 5.11 -3.93 -5.29
CA PHE A 89 4.14 -4.25 -6.32
C PHE A 89 4.56 -3.61 -7.65
N GLY A 90 4.58 -4.39 -8.72
CA GLY A 90 4.77 -3.90 -10.08
C GLY A 90 3.42 -3.55 -10.70
N ALA A 91 3.28 -2.34 -11.24
CA ALA A 91 2.09 -1.98 -11.99
C ALA A 91 1.96 -2.90 -13.21
N LEU A 92 0.86 -3.64 -13.28
CA LEU A 92 0.52 -4.39 -14.49
C LEU A 92 0.05 -3.36 -15.51
N SER A 93 0.80 -3.23 -16.61
CA SER A 93 0.35 -2.37 -17.70
C SER A 93 -0.98 -2.90 -18.21
N ALA A 94 -2.03 -2.08 -18.15
CA ALA A 94 -3.19 -2.32 -18.99
C ALA A 94 -2.70 -2.14 -20.45
N ALA A 95 -2.74 -3.20 -21.23
CA ALA A 95 -2.51 -3.15 -22.66
C ALA A 95 -3.67 -2.44 -23.37
#